data_AF-A0A8T5GV60-F1
#
_entry.id   AF-A0A8T5GV60-F1
#
_cell.length_a   1.000
_cell.length_b   1.000
_cell.length_c   1.000
_cell.angle_alpha   90.00
_cell.angle_beta   90.00
_cell.angle_gamma   90.00
#
_symmetry.space_group_name_H-M   'P 1'
#
loop_
_entity.id
_entity.type
_entity.pdbx_description
1 polymer ?
#
loop_
_entity_poly.entity_id
_entity_poly.type
_entity_poly.pdbx_seq_one_letter_code
_entity_poly.pdbx_strand_id
1 'polypeptide(L)' 'MATVEGFCLKCKTYGPIKDGQLIKMKNGRTRMAGFCSESGCTGKISKIVS' A
#
# COMPACT_ATOMS: atom_id res chain seq x y z
N MET A 1 4.03 14.45 6.75
CA MET A 1 4.54 13.18 6.17
C MET A 1 3.50 12.69 5.17
N ALA A 2 3.86 12.50 3.89
CA ALA A 2 2.89 12.14 2.86
C ALA A 2 2.35 10.72 3.12
N THR A 3 1.06 10.60 3.41
CA THR A 3 0.36 9.32 3.51
C THR A 3 0.29 8.69 2.13
N VAL A 4 1.00 7.57 1.93
CA VAL A 4 0.95 6.85 0.65
C VAL A 4 -0.38 6.10 0.58
N GLU A 5 -1.26 6.54 -0.30
CA GLU A 5 -2.53 5.88 -0.59
C GLU A 5 -2.38 4.86 -1.71
N GLY A 6 -3.04 3.71 -1.58
CA GLY A 6 -3.08 2.68 -2.60
C GLY A 6 -4.47 2.07 -2.73
N PHE A 7 -4.70 1.37 -3.84
CA PHE A 7 -5.96 0.69 -4.07
C PHE A 7 -6.02 -0.63 -3.32
N CYS A 8 -7.03 -0.81 -2.48
CA CYS A 8 -7.29 -2.07 -1.78
C CYS A 8 -8.16 -2.99 -2.64
N LEU A 9 -7.64 -4.17 -3.01
CA LEU A 9 -8.43 -5.15 -3.76
C LEU A 9 -9.55 -5.80 -2.94
N LYS A 10 -9.44 -5.83 -1.60
CA LYS A 10 -10.52 -6.33 -0.71
C LYS A 10 -11.65 -5.32 -0.59
N CYS A 11 -11.30 -4.09 -0.23
CA CYS A 11 -12.26 -3.01 -0.02
C CYS A 11 -12.73 -2.36 -1.34
N LYS A 12 -12.07 -2.68 -2.47
CA LYS A 12 -12.32 -2.13 -3.81
C LYS A 12 -12.33 -0.59 -3.85
N THR A 13 -11.55 0.02 -2.97
CA THR A 13 -11.46 1.48 -2.81
C THR A 13 -10.01 1.90 -2.59
N TYR A 14 -9.73 3.18 -2.79
CA TYR A 14 -8.45 3.78 -2.42
C TYR A 14 -8.44 4.08 -0.93
N GLY A 15 -7.32 3.81 -0.28
CA GLY A 15 -7.14 4.14 1.12
C GLY A 15 -5.69 4.26 1.51
N PRO A 16 -5.41 4.82 2.70
CA PRO A 16 -4.06 4.95 3.19
C PRO A 16 -3.46 3.57 3.50
N ILE A 17 -2.18 3.42 3.17
CA ILE A 17 -1.40 2.23 3.51
C ILE A 17 -0.94 2.35 4.96
N LYS A 18 -1.46 1.47 5.81
CA LYS A 18 -1.03 1.27 7.19
C LYS A 18 0.17 0.32 7.25
N ASP A 19 1.10 0.56 8.17
CA ASP A 19 2.32 -0.24 8.35
C ASP A 19 3.11 -0.41 7.03
N GLY A 20 3.14 0.66 6.23
CA GLY A 20 3.79 0.66 4.93
C GLY A 20 5.30 0.53 5.03
N GLN A 21 5.86 -0.42 4.28
CA GLN A 21 7.30 -0.63 4.11
C GLN A 21 7.70 -0.41 2.66
N LEU A 22 8.82 0.29 2.46
CA LEU A 22 9.44 0.43 1.15
C LEU A 22 10.21 -0.85 0.81
N ILE A 23 9.81 -1.50 -0.27
CA ILE A 23 10.43 -2.69 -0.80
C ILE A 23 11.00 -2.36 -2.17
N LYS A 24 12.33 -2.51 -2.30
CA LYS A 24 13.00 -2.43 -3.60
C LYS A 24 12.80 -3.75 -4.34
N MET A 25 12.16 -3.67 -5.50
CA MET A 25 11.87 -4.83 -6.34
C MET A 25 13.10 -5.21 -7.17
N LYS A 26 13.14 -6.46 -7.66
CA LYS A 26 14.26 -6.97 -8.49
C LYS A 26 14.46 -6.17 -9.79
N ASN A 27 13.41 -5.53 -10.30
CA ASN A 27 13.46 -4.68 -11.50
C ASN A 27 13.91 -3.23 -11.21
N GLY A 28 14.42 -2.95 -10.01
CA GLY A 28 14.92 -1.63 -9.60
C GLY A 28 13.84 -0.66 -9.08
N ARG A 29 12.55 -0.95 -9.32
CA ARG A 29 11.44 -0.09 -8.86
C ARG A 29 11.25 -0.22 -7.36
N THR A 30 10.83 0.86 -6.71
CA THR A 30 10.47 0.86 -5.29
C THR A 30 8.96 0.83 -5.14
N ARG A 31 8.45 -0.11 -4.36
CA ARG A 31 7.04 -0.15 -3.97
C ARG A 31 6.88 0.07 -2.48
N MET A 32 5.86 0.81 -2.09
CA MET A 32 5.33 0.81 -0.74
C MET A 32 4.38 -0.38 -0.60
N ALA A 33 4.62 -1.27 0.35
CA ALA A 33 3.76 -2.42 0.65
C ALA A 33 3.34 -2.38 2.11
N GLY A 34 2.05 -2.55 2.38
CA GLY A 34 1.50 -2.57 3.73
C GLY A 34 0.07 -3.09 3.73
N PHE A 35 -0.73 -2.61 4.68
CA PHE A 35 -2.11 -3.02 4.89
C PHE A 35 -3.09 -1.89 4.64
N CYS A 36 -4.33 -2.24 4.36
CA CYS A 36 -5.42 -1.29 4.29
C CYS A 36 -5.72 -0.73 5.69
N SER A 37 -5.90 0.59 5.78
CA SER A 37 -6.30 1.24 7.03
C SER A 37 -7.81 1.28 7.26
N GLU A 38 -8.61 0.72 6.35
CA GLU A 38 -10.08 0.62 6.50
C GLU A 38 -10.46 -0.26 7.70
N SER A 39 -11.50 0.14 8.42
CA SER A 39 -12.00 -0.59 9.59
C SER A 39 -12.46 -2.00 9.20
N GLY A 40 -11.81 -3.01 9.77
CA GLY A 40 -12.10 -4.43 9.49
C GLY A 40 -11.44 -4.99 8.22
N CYS A 41 -10.67 -4.18 7.47
CA CYS A 41 -10.04 -4.60 6.21
C CYS A 41 -8.56 -4.96 6.44
N THR A 42 -8.23 -6.24 6.55
CA THR A 42 -6.83 -6.73 6.58
C THR A 42 -6.24 -6.92 5.18
N GLY A 43 -6.72 -6.15 4.20
CA GLY A 43 -6.29 -6.26 2.81
C GLY A 43 -4.85 -5.80 2.64
N LYS A 44 -4.05 -6.55 1.89
CA LYS A 44 -2.71 -6.08 1.49
C LYS A 44 -2.87 -4.99 0.44
N ILE A 45 -2.21 -3.86 0.65
CA ILE A 45 -2.14 -2.77 -0.33
C ILE A 45 -0.68 -2.57 -0.69
N SER A 46 -0.41 -2.43 -1.98
CA SER A 46 0.91 -2.01 -2.44
C SER A 46 0.79 -1.01 -3.57
N LYS A 47 1.64 0.02 -3.54
CA LYS A 47 1.74 1.02 -4.59
C LYS A 47 3.19 1.21 -4.98
N ILE A 48 3.44 1.27 -6.28
CA ILE A 48 4.77 1.62 -6.79
C ILE A 48 4.95 3.14 -6.62
N VAL A 49 6.05 3.55 -5.99
CA VAL A 49 6.37 4.95 -5.68
C VAL A 49 7.55 5.48 -6.53
N SER A 50 7.96 4.71 -7.55
CA SER A 50 9.09 4.98 -8.45
C SER A 50 8.88 4.51 -9.88
#